data_AF-A0A496Y1R1-F1
#
_entry.id   AF-A0A496Y1R1-F1
#
_cell.length_a   1.000
_cell.length_b   1.000
_cell.length_c   1.000
_cell.angle_alpha   90.00
_cell.angle_beta   90.00
_cell.angle_gamma   90.00
#
_symmetry.space_group_name_H-M   'P 1'
#
loop_
_entity.id
_entity.type
_entity.pdbx_description
1 polymer ?
#
loop_
_entity_poly.entity_id
_entity_poly.type
_entity_poly.pdbx_seq_one_letter_code
_entity_poly.pdbx_strand_id
1 'polypeptide(L)'
;MVDIIINMLLSAYVQVVVLFLLLAYFFSHRHDPHQADSKLGLIRTIILLLLFIYFLWNWASEIPPSLRHTSVLGMFLINLFLIKNVILGRLERPYRDALQAYLQNPEDPKYLDHVWHTGKRFYYSRYLITSLFSGGSPRHFLHGLTMERVDEDIKDIFAQAGKAKQLITCKMLVAFLEKRLAEDQVLPTELKVSLKLTIGQLTQHAWLEDQINEFLETALEVPEKLQPPE
;
A
#
# COMPACT_ATOMS: atom_id res chain seq x y z
N MET A 1 -0.83 -38.92 9.60
CA MET A 1 -0.65 -38.05 8.41
C MET A 1 -0.06 -36.70 8.78
N VAL A 2 -0.59 -36.01 9.79
CA VAL A 2 -0.06 -34.71 10.25
C VAL A 2 1.41 -34.81 10.68
N ASP A 3 1.81 -35.84 11.43
CA ASP A 3 3.21 -36.01 11.87
C ASP A 3 4.20 -36.25 10.72
N ILE A 4 3.75 -36.94 9.67
CA ILE A 4 4.56 -37.18 8.47
C ILE A 4 4.78 -35.86 7.73
N ILE A 5 3.74 -35.04 7.60
CA ILE A 5 3.80 -33.73 6.97
C ILE A 5 4.70 -32.77 7.78
N ILE A 6 4.55 -32.76 9.10
CA ILE A 6 5.37 -31.92 10.00
C ILE A 6 6.84 -32.34 9.95
N ASN A 7 7.14 -33.64 10.01
CA ASN A 7 8.53 -34.13 9.92
C ASN A 7 9.14 -33.89 8.54
N MET A 8 8.34 -33.94 7.48
CA MET A 8 8.79 -33.62 6.13
C MET A 8 9.06 -32.12 5.98
N LEU A 9 8.17 -31.26 6.48
CA LEU A 9 8.37 -29.81 6.51
C LEU A 9 9.57 -29.42 7.36
N LEU A 10 9.79 -30.06 8.51
CA LEU A 10 10.96 -29.85 9.37
C LEU A 10 12.19 -30.66 8.95
N SER A 11 12.27 -31.09 7.69
CA SER A 11 13.49 -31.68 7.13
C SER A 11 14.43 -30.60 6.63
N ALA A 12 15.71 -30.69 6.98
CA ALA A 12 16.74 -29.75 6.54
C ALA A 12 16.81 -29.66 5.00
N TYR A 13 16.68 -30.80 4.30
CA TYR A 13 16.70 -30.85 2.84
C TYR A 13 15.53 -30.07 2.22
N VAL A 14 14.33 -30.18 2.81
CA VAL A 14 13.15 -29.42 2.38
C VAL A 14 13.38 -27.93 2.61
N GLN A 15 13.97 -27.55 3.75
CA GLN A 15 14.28 -26.15 4.03
C GLN A 15 15.26 -25.54 3.03
N VAL A 16 16.29 -26.30 2.61
CA VAL A 16 17.23 -25.85 1.58
C VAL A 16 16.53 -25.67 0.23
N VAL A 17 15.70 -26.64 -0.20
CA VAL A 17 14.94 -26.54 -1.45
C VAL A 17 14.01 -25.32 -1.44
N VAL A 18 13.26 -25.12 -0.34
CA VAL A 18 12.37 -23.95 -0.18
C VAL A 18 13.15 -22.65 -0.28
N LEU A 19 14.31 -22.55 0.37
CA LEU A 19 15.16 -21.35 0.28
C LEU A 19 15.59 -21.08 -1.17
N PHE A 20 16.05 -22.10 -1.90
CA PHE A 20 16.44 -21.92 -3.31
C PHE A 20 15.28 -21.43 -4.18
N LEU A 21 14.07 -21.96 -3.98
CA LEU A 21 12.87 -21.49 -4.68
C LEU A 21 12.56 -20.02 -4.34
N LEU A 22 12.68 -19.62 -3.08
CA LEU A 22 12.45 -18.25 -2.63
C LEU A 22 13.51 -17.28 -3.17
N LEU A 23 14.78 -17.69 -3.19
CA LEU A 23 15.86 -16.90 -3.79
C LEU A 23 15.67 -16.75 -5.30
N ALA A 24 15.36 -17.84 -6.01
CA ALA A 24 15.06 -17.78 -7.44
C ALA A 24 13.91 -16.81 -7.73
N TYR A 25 12.84 -16.87 -6.94
CA TYR A 25 11.72 -15.94 -7.04
C TYR A 25 12.15 -14.49 -6.77
N PHE A 26 12.91 -14.25 -5.70
CA PHE A 26 13.41 -12.93 -5.32
C PHE A 26 14.27 -12.32 -6.43
N PHE A 27 15.24 -13.07 -6.97
CA PHE A 27 16.09 -12.61 -8.07
C PHE A 27 15.30 -12.36 -9.36
N SER A 28 14.29 -13.19 -9.66
CA SER A 28 13.42 -13.00 -10.82
C SER A 28 12.57 -11.72 -10.73
N HIS A 29 12.14 -11.33 -9.53
CA HIS A 29 11.23 -10.20 -9.32
C HIS A 29 11.92 -8.93 -8.78
N ARG A 30 13.25 -8.93 -8.61
CA ARG A 30 13.99 -7.78 -8.06
C ARG A 30 13.95 -6.53 -8.95
N HIS A 31 13.64 -6.69 -10.23
CA HIS A 31 13.63 -5.61 -11.22
C HIS A 31 12.26 -4.93 -11.34
N ASP A 32 11.28 -5.29 -10.51
CA ASP A 32 9.97 -4.63 -10.54
C ASP A 32 10.08 -3.19 -9.99
N PRO A 33 9.77 -2.17 -10.80
CA PRO A 33 9.92 -0.76 -10.44
C PRO A 33 8.96 -0.31 -9.31
N HIS A 34 7.95 -1.12 -8.99
CA HIS A 34 6.95 -0.84 -7.96
C HIS A 34 7.40 -1.20 -6.53
N GLN A 35 8.57 -1.82 -6.36
CA GLN A 35 9.19 -2.07 -5.04
C GLN A 35 10.20 -0.97 -4.70
N ALA A 36 9.72 0.25 -4.46
CA ALA A 36 10.56 1.42 -4.13
C ALA A 36 11.33 1.30 -2.80
N ASP A 37 11.05 0.28 -1.96
CA ASP A 37 11.77 -0.03 -0.72
C ASP A 37 12.91 -1.06 -0.89
N SER A 38 13.36 -1.33 -2.12
CA SER A 38 14.23 -2.48 -2.43
C SER A 38 15.57 -2.52 -1.68
N LYS A 39 16.11 -1.38 -1.23
CA LYS A 39 17.43 -1.31 -0.57
C LYS A 39 17.41 -1.90 0.85
N LEU A 40 16.42 -1.53 1.65
CA LEU A 40 16.23 -2.10 3.00
C LEU A 40 15.81 -3.57 2.93
N GLY A 41 15.01 -3.93 1.91
CA GLY A 41 14.66 -5.32 1.62
C GLY A 41 15.86 -6.19 1.30
N LEU A 42 16.79 -5.71 0.46
CA LEU A 42 17.97 -6.46 0.02
C LEU A 42 18.95 -6.72 1.17
N ILE A 43 19.24 -5.71 2.00
CA ILE A 43 20.11 -5.87 3.18
C ILE A 43 19.50 -6.90 4.14
N ARG A 44 18.19 -6.79 4.41
CA ARG A 44 17.47 -7.75 5.25
C ARG A 44 17.55 -9.17 4.69
N THR A 45 17.39 -9.35 3.38
CA THR A 45 17.52 -10.66 2.72
C THR A 45 18.92 -11.22 2.86
N ILE A 46 19.97 -10.40 2.72
CA ILE A 46 21.37 -10.84 2.93
C ILE A 46 21.59 -11.30 4.37
N ILE A 47 21.11 -10.54 5.36
CA ILE A 47 21.24 -10.92 6.78
C ILE A 47 20.54 -12.26 7.04
N LEU A 48 19.33 -12.45 6.52
CA LEU A 48 18.59 -13.70 6.65
C LEU A 48 19.29 -14.87 5.96
N LEU A 49 19.93 -14.62 4.82
CA LEU A 49 20.73 -15.62 4.11
C LEU A 49 21.95 -16.05 4.94
N LEU A 50 22.67 -15.10 5.52
CA LEU A 50 23.81 -15.39 6.40
C LEU A 50 23.38 -16.19 7.64
N LEU A 51 22.26 -15.81 8.26
CA LEU A 51 21.67 -16.57 9.38
C LEU A 51 21.26 -17.97 8.95
N PHE A 52 20.67 -18.13 7.76
CA PHE A 52 20.31 -19.44 7.24
C PHE A 52 21.55 -20.32 7.04
N ILE A 53 22.60 -19.79 6.42
CA ILE A 53 23.88 -20.50 6.22
C ILE A 53 24.48 -20.89 7.57
N TYR A 54 24.43 -20.02 8.58
CA TYR A 54 24.87 -20.34 9.93
C TYR A 54 24.10 -21.53 10.53
N PHE A 55 22.76 -21.55 10.43
CA PHE A 55 21.97 -22.69 10.88
C PHE A 55 22.26 -23.96 10.07
N LEU A 56 22.51 -23.83 8.76
CA LEU A 56 22.83 -24.96 7.88
C LEU A 56 24.16 -25.59 8.25
N TRP A 57 25.16 -24.75 8.52
CA TRP A 57 26.47 -25.18 9.00
C TRP A 57 26.39 -25.87 10.36
N ASN A 58 25.61 -25.30 11.29
CA ASN A 58 25.37 -25.88 12.61
C ASN A 58 24.69 -27.26 12.50
N TRP A 59 23.68 -27.38 11.64
CA TRP A 59 23.02 -28.66 11.39
C TRP A 59 23.94 -29.72 10.76
N ALA A 60 24.82 -29.31 9.84
CA ALA A 60 25.76 -30.20 9.15
C ALA A 60 26.95 -30.63 10.03
N SER A 61 27.23 -29.88 11.10
CA SER A 61 28.27 -30.22 12.06
C SER A 61 27.81 -31.34 13.01
N GLU A 62 28.73 -32.15 13.55
CA GLU A 62 28.44 -33.26 14.49
C GLU A 62 28.01 -32.80 15.89
N ILE A 63 27.10 -31.85 15.95
CA ILE A 63 26.57 -31.24 17.17
C ILE A 63 25.46 -32.14 17.75
N PRO A 64 25.21 -32.10 19.08
CA PRO A 64 24.12 -32.83 19.74
C PRO A 64 22.78 -32.79 18.99
N PRO A 65 22.00 -33.89 18.98
CA PRO A 65 20.74 -33.98 18.23
C PRO A 65 19.73 -32.87 18.53
N SER A 66 19.68 -32.40 19.78
CA SER A 66 18.79 -31.30 20.20
C SER A 66 19.08 -29.99 19.47
N LEU A 67 20.36 -29.67 19.24
CA LEU A 67 20.77 -28.46 18.52
C LEU A 67 20.54 -28.57 17.01
N ARG A 68 20.54 -29.79 16.46
CA ARG A 68 20.16 -30.04 15.06
C ARG A 68 18.69 -29.71 14.83
N HIS A 69 17.79 -30.15 15.72
CA HIS A 69 16.36 -29.83 15.61
C HIS A 69 16.10 -28.32 15.73
N THR A 70 16.78 -27.64 16.66
CA THR A 70 16.70 -26.17 16.80
C THR A 70 17.21 -25.46 15.56
N SER A 71 18.27 -25.97 14.92
CA SER A 71 18.81 -25.39 13.69
C SER A 71 17.81 -25.50 12.52
N VAL A 72 17.14 -26.65 12.37
CA VAL A 72 16.12 -26.81 11.32
C VAL A 72 14.88 -25.96 11.60
N LEU A 73 14.48 -25.81 12.88
CA LEU A 73 13.43 -24.86 13.26
C LEU A 73 13.84 -23.42 12.88
N GLY A 74 15.09 -23.03 13.12
CA GLY A 74 15.63 -21.73 12.71
C GLY A 74 15.53 -21.51 11.20
N MET A 75 15.95 -22.48 10.39
CA MET A 75 15.79 -22.45 8.93
C MET A 75 14.32 -22.31 8.51
N PHE A 76 13.43 -23.06 9.17
CA PHE A 76 11.99 -22.99 8.92
C PHE A 76 11.43 -21.61 9.20
N LEU A 77 11.80 -20.99 10.33
CA LEU A 77 11.34 -19.64 10.67
C LEU A 77 11.84 -18.59 9.66
N ILE A 78 13.08 -18.72 9.19
CA ILE A 78 13.63 -17.85 8.14
C ILE A 78 12.83 -17.99 6.85
N ASN A 79 12.59 -19.23 6.40
CA ASN A 79 11.80 -19.50 5.20
C ASN A 79 10.37 -19.00 5.33
N LEU A 80 9.73 -19.21 6.48
CA LEU A 80 8.39 -18.70 6.77
C LEU A 80 8.34 -17.16 6.69
N PHE A 81 9.36 -16.49 7.22
CA PHE A 81 9.48 -15.04 7.13
C PHE A 81 9.65 -14.56 5.68
N LEU A 82 10.49 -15.23 4.89
CA LEU A 82 10.68 -14.91 3.47
C LEU A 82 9.39 -15.15 2.67
N ILE A 83 8.68 -16.26 2.92
CA ILE A 83 7.37 -16.54 2.30
C ILE A 83 6.37 -15.42 2.64
N LYS A 84 6.30 -15.00 3.91
CA LYS A 84 5.43 -13.89 4.31
C LYS A 84 5.74 -12.63 3.51
N ASN A 85 7.01 -12.27 3.33
CA ASN A 85 7.40 -11.10 2.54
C ASN A 85 7.02 -11.25 1.06
N VAL A 86 7.17 -12.44 0.49
CA VAL A 86 6.73 -12.73 -0.89
C VAL A 86 5.22 -12.54 -1.04
N ILE A 87 4.44 -13.08 -0.10
CA ILE A 87 2.98 -12.91 -0.10
C ILE A 87 2.61 -11.44 0.01
N LEU A 88 3.24 -10.70 0.93
CA LEU A 88 2.99 -9.26 1.10
C LEU A 88 3.32 -8.48 -0.16
N GLY A 89 4.47 -8.72 -0.78
CA GLY A 89 4.84 -8.06 -2.03
C GLY A 89 3.88 -8.37 -3.19
N ARG A 90 3.29 -9.58 -3.21
CA ARG A 90 2.28 -9.95 -4.21
C ARG A 90 0.94 -9.26 -3.96
N LEU A 91 0.57 -9.03 -2.70
CA LEU A 91 -0.65 -8.31 -2.32
C LEU A 91 -0.50 -6.78 -2.44
N GLU A 92 0.72 -6.27 -2.29
CA GLU A 92 1.02 -4.84 -2.39
C GLU A 92 0.86 -4.31 -3.81
N ARG A 93 1.27 -5.07 -4.83
CA ARG A 93 1.13 -4.68 -6.25
C ARG A 93 -0.29 -4.29 -6.64
N PRO A 94 -1.30 -5.17 -6.54
CA PRO A 94 -2.66 -4.82 -6.95
C PRO A 94 -3.24 -3.67 -6.13
N TYR A 95 -2.78 -3.47 -4.89
CA TYR A 95 -3.17 -2.33 -4.08
C TYR A 95 -2.56 -1.02 -4.59
N ARG A 96 -1.26 -0.99 -4.89
CA ARG A 96 -0.60 0.17 -5.50
C ARG A 96 -1.15 0.50 -6.88
N ASP A 97 -1.44 -0.52 -7.69
CA ASP A 97 -2.05 -0.36 -9.01
C ASP A 97 -3.48 0.23 -8.88
N ALA A 98 -4.27 -0.25 -7.91
CA ALA A 98 -5.59 0.30 -7.63
C ALA A 98 -5.53 1.76 -7.18
N LEU A 99 -4.56 2.11 -6.34
CA LEU A 99 -4.35 3.49 -5.90
C LEU A 99 -3.97 4.41 -7.07
N GLN A 100 -3.09 3.96 -7.97
CA GLN A 100 -2.75 4.71 -9.18
C GLN A 100 -3.93 4.83 -10.14
N ALA A 101 -4.75 3.80 -10.30
CA ALA A 101 -5.95 3.83 -11.13
C ALA A 101 -6.98 4.82 -10.58
N TYR A 102 -7.18 4.83 -9.26
CA TYR A 102 -8.06 5.80 -8.59
C TYR A 102 -7.57 7.23 -8.76
N LEU A 103 -6.25 7.45 -8.68
CA LEU A 103 -5.65 8.77 -8.93
C LEU A 103 -5.95 9.29 -10.34
N GLN A 104 -6.01 8.41 -11.35
CA GLN A 104 -6.31 8.80 -12.73
C GLN A 104 -7.79 9.16 -12.93
N ASN A 105 -8.70 8.57 -12.14
CA ASN A 105 -10.15 8.77 -12.26
C ASN A 105 -10.80 8.83 -10.86
N PRO A 106 -10.65 9.95 -10.13
CA PRO A 106 -11.12 10.07 -8.75
C PRO A 106 -12.65 10.09 -8.61
N GLU A 107 -13.37 10.31 -9.70
CA GLU A 107 -14.83 10.47 -9.71
C GLU A 107 -15.61 9.15 -9.70
N ASP A 108 -15.00 8.06 -10.16
CA ASP A 108 -15.67 6.76 -10.28
C ASP A 108 -15.55 5.97 -8.96
N PRO A 109 -16.67 5.72 -8.25
CA PRO A 109 -16.67 5.00 -6.98
C PRO A 109 -16.13 3.57 -7.10
N LYS A 110 -16.13 2.97 -8.31
CA LYS A 110 -15.61 1.61 -8.51
C LYS A 110 -14.12 1.50 -8.22
N TYR A 111 -13.33 2.54 -8.53
CA TYR A 111 -11.90 2.54 -8.23
C TYR A 111 -11.64 2.69 -6.73
N LEU A 112 -12.45 3.50 -6.03
CA LEU A 112 -12.39 3.63 -4.58
C LEU A 112 -12.70 2.29 -3.89
N ASP A 113 -13.76 1.60 -4.31
CA ASP A 113 -14.11 0.26 -3.79
C ASP A 113 -13.00 -0.76 -4.05
N HIS A 114 -12.33 -0.66 -5.21
CA HIS A 114 -11.22 -1.52 -5.56
C HIS A 114 -9.99 -1.28 -4.67
N VAL A 115 -9.65 -0.01 -4.39
CA VAL A 115 -8.62 0.38 -3.42
C VAL A 115 -8.93 -0.17 -2.04
N TRP A 116 -10.17 -0.03 -1.57
CA TRP A 116 -10.59 -0.56 -0.28
C TRP A 116 -10.47 -2.07 -0.17
N HIS A 117 -10.93 -2.80 -1.19
CA HIS A 117 -10.88 -4.26 -1.18
C HIS A 117 -9.45 -4.82 -1.22
N THR A 118 -8.59 -4.23 -2.06
CA THR A 118 -7.19 -4.63 -2.18
C THR A 118 -6.37 -4.20 -0.96
N GLY A 119 -6.56 -2.98 -0.47
CA GLY A 119 -5.92 -2.45 0.73
C GLY A 119 -6.28 -3.25 1.97
N LYS A 120 -7.55 -3.63 2.14
CA LYS A 120 -7.98 -4.51 3.23
C LYS A 120 -7.23 -5.83 3.24
N ARG A 121 -7.09 -6.50 2.09
CA ARG A 121 -6.35 -7.77 1.99
C ARG A 121 -4.88 -7.60 2.34
N PHE A 122 -4.25 -6.53 1.85
CA PHE A 122 -2.86 -6.22 2.12
C PHE A 122 -2.62 -5.95 3.61
N TYR A 123 -3.34 -5.01 4.21
CA TYR A 123 -3.14 -4.61 5.60
C TYR A 123 -3.53 -5.69 6.60
N TYR A 124 -4.59 -6.46 6.33
CA TYR A 124 -4.92 -7.62 7.15
C TYR A 124 -3.77 -8.62 7.16
N SER A 125 -3.18 -8.92 6.00
CA SER A 125 -2.06 -9.86 5.91
C SER A 125 -0.78 -9.31 6.56
N ARG A 126 -0.53 -8.01 6.43
CA ARG A 126 0.64 -7.33 7.01
C ARG A 126 0.62 -7.34 8.53
N TYR A 127 -0.52 -6.97 9.11
CA TYR A 127 -0.70 -6.75 10.54
C TYR A 127 -1.35 -7.93 11.28
N LEU A 128 -1.59 -9.07 10.62
CA LEU A 128 -2.19 -10.26 11.24
C LEU A 128 -1.48 -10.66 12.53
N ILE A 129 -0.14 -10.77 12.51
CA ILE A 129 0.63 -11.16 13.69
C ILE A 129 0.52 -10.08 14.78
N THR A 130 0.65 -8.80 14.42
CA THR A 130 0.52 -7.67 15.35
C THR A 130 -0.85 -7.65 16.03
N SER A 131 -1.92 -7.99 15.30
CA SER A 131 -3.28 -8.04 15.85
C SER A 131 -3.50 -9.13 16.90
N LEU A 132 -2.67 -10.18 16.89
CA LEU A 132 -2.73 -11.22 17.93
C LEU A 132 -2.12 -10.74 19.25
N PHE A 133 -1.21 -9.76 19.19
CA PHE A 133 -0.54 -9.18 20.36
C PHE A 133 -1.11 -7.82 20.79
N SER A 134 -2.21 -7.36 20.17
CA SER A 134 -2.76 -6.02 20.42
C SER A 134 -3.59 -5.91 21.70
N GLY A 135 -3.75 -7.00 22.47
CA GLY A 135 -4.51 -7.01 23.73
C GLY A 135 -6.03 -6.86 23.59
N GLY A 136 -6.56 -6.82 22.36
CA GLY A 136 -7.99 -6.68 22.06
C GLY A 136 -8.45 -7.63 20.95
N SER A 137 -9.70 -7.48 20.47
CA SER A 137 -10.21 -8.31 19.36
C SER A 137 -9.39 -8.07 18.08
N PRO A 138 -8.71 -9.10 17.53
CA PRO A 138 -7.83 -8.93 16.35
C PRO A 138 -8.56 -8.33 15.16
N ARG A 139 -9.83 -8.70 14.97
CA ARG A 139 -10.64 -8.19 13.86
C ARG A 139 -10.95 -6.70 13.99
N HIS A 140 -11.22 -6.21 15.20
CA HIS A 140 -11.50 -4.80 15.43
C HIS A 140 -10.24 -3.96 15.24
N PHE A 141 -9.11 -4.43 15.77
CA PHE A 141 -7.80 -3.81 15.57
C PHE A 141 -7.44 -3.71 14.09
N LEU A 142 -7.53 -4.82 13.35
CA LEU A 142 -7.21 -4.85 11.92
C LEU A 142 -8.14 -3.95 11.11
N HIS A 143 -9.44 -3.90 11.46
CA HIS A 143 -10.38 -3.06 10.74
C HIS A 143 -10.11 -1.57 10.94
N GLY A 144 -9.89 -1.13 12.18
CA GLY A 144 -9.56 0.27 12.49
C GLY A 144 -8.25 0.70 11.83
N LEU A 145 -7.18 -0.10 11.98
CA LEU A 145 -5.89 0.18 11.39
C LEU A 145 -5.94 0.22 9.85
N THR A 146 -6.69 -0.70 9.24
CA THR A 146 -6.86 -0.69 7.78
C THR A 146 -7.58 0.56 7.31
N MET A 147 -8.61 1.02 8.03
CA MET A 147 -9.32 2.23 7.63
C MET A 147 -8.43 3.46 7.67
N GLU A 148 -7.71 3.64 8.78
CA GLU A 148 -6.77 4.74 8.96
C GLU A 148 -5.68 4.73 7.89
N ARG A 149 -5.06 3.57 7.65
CA ARG A 149 -3.95 3.45 6.70
C ARG A 149 -4.35 3.62 5.24
N VAL A 150 -5.50 3.08 4.83
CA VAL A 150 -5.98 3.27 3.44
C VAL A 150 -6.33 4.74 3.21
N ASP A 151 -6.94 5.42 4.19
CA ASP A 151 -7.25 6.85 4.09
C ASP A 151 -5.97 7.72 4.06
N GLU A 152 -4.98 7.42 4.89
CA GLU A 152 -3.65 8.04 4.84
C GLU A 152 -2.98 7.85 3.47
N ASP A 153 -2.92 6.63 2.96
CA ASP A 153 -2.29 6.33 1.67
C ASP A 153 -2.99 7.03 0.49
N ILE A 154 -4.32 7.11 0.53
CA ILE A 154 -5.10 7.87 -0.44
C ILE A 154 -4.67 9.35 -0.34
N LYS A 155 -4.73 9.95 0.85
CA LYS A 155 -4.32 11.35 1.05
C LYS A 155 -2.89 11.61 0.60
N ASP A 156 -1.96 10.72 0.92
CA ASP A 156 -0.55 10.83 0.54
C ASP A 156 -0.36 10.76 -0.97
N ILE A 157 -1.08 9.87 -1.66
CA ILE A 157 -1.01 9.77 -3.12
C ILE A 157 -1.65 10.98 -3.79
N PHE A 158 -2.77 11.49 -3.28
CA PHE A 158 -3.35 12.75 -3.75
C PHE A 158 -2.45 13.95 -3.47
N ALA A 159 -1.75 13.98 -2.32
CA ALA A 159 -0.80 15.03 -1.99
C ALA A 159 0.46 14.95 -2.87
N GLN A 160 1.02 13.76 -3.06
CA GLN A 160 2.19 13.54 -3.92
C GLN A 160 1.88 13.81 -5.38
N ALA A 161 0.70 13.42 -5.85
CA ALA A 161 0.30 13.66 -7.22
C ALA A 161 -0.24 15.09 -7.42
N GLY A 162 -0.81 15.72 -6.39
CA GLY A 162 -1.07 17.16 -6.33
C GLY A 162 0.23 17.94 -6.50
N LYS A 163 1.28 17.57 -5.76
CA LYS A 163 2.63 18.14 -5.85
C LYS A 163 3.37 17.79 -7.15
N ALA A 164 3.18 16.59 -7.70
CA ALA A 164 3.94 16.12 -8.87
C ALA A 164 3.25 16.37 -10.21
N LYS A 165 1.93 16.66 -10.22
CA LYS A 165 1.12 16.78 -11.45
C LYS A 165 0.12 17.94 -11.43
N GLN A 166 0.17 18.88 -10.48
CA GLN A 166 -0.81 19.97 -10.37
C GLN A 166 -2.27 19.45 -10.35
N LEU A 167 -2.52 18.27 -9.78
CA LEU A 167 -3.81 17.58 -10.01
C LEU A 167 -5.01 18.31 -9.42
N ILE A 168 -4.84 19.13 -8.37
CA ILE A 168 -5.90 20.01 -7.90
C ILE A 168 -6.02 21.18 -8.88
N THR A 169 -6.60 20.87 -10.04
CA THR A 169 -6.84 21.80 -11.12
C THR A 169 -8.24 22.39 -10.99
N CYS A 170 -8.45 23.55 -11.60
CA CYS A 170 -9.75 24.16 -11.84
C CYS A 170 -10.75 23.16 -12.43
N LYS A 171 -10.30 22.20 -13.25
CA LYS A 171 -11.14 21.15 -13.85
C LYS A 171 -11.69 20.16 -12.81
N MET A 172 -10.88 19.71 -11.85
CA MET A 172 -11.36 18.88 -10.75
C MET A 172 -12.33 19.64 -9.85
N LEU A 173 -12.06 20.91 -9.57
CA LEU A 173 -12.97 21.77 -8.81
C LEU A 173 -14.33 21.91 -9.52
N VAL A 174 -14.32 22.13 -10.84
CA VAL A 174 -15.52 22.25 -11.66
C VAL A 174 -16.33 20.96 -11.68
N ALA A 175 -15.68 19.81 -11.90
CA ALA A 175 -16.38 18.52 -11.89
C ALA A 175 -16.99 18.19 -10.51
N PHE A 176 -16.28 18.52 -9.42
CA PHE A 176 -16.81 18.43 -8.07
C PHE A 176 -18.07 19.30 -7.87
N LEU A 177 -18.03 20.56 -8.32
CA LEU A 177 -19.14 21.50 -8.21
C LEU A 177 -20.34 21.06 -9.05
N GLU A 178 -20.12 20.56 -10.27
CA GLU A 178 -21.18 20.04 -11.12
C GLU A 178 -21.86 18.81 -10.50
N LYS A 179 -21.09 17.89 -9.93
CA LYS A 179 -21.60 16.71 -9.24
C LYS A 179 -22.42 17.09 -8.00
N ARG A 180 -21.91 18.02 -7.18
CA ARG A 180 -22.62 18.56 -6.02
C ARG A 180 -23.92 19.26 -6.40
N LEU A 181 -23.92 20.04 -7.48
CA LEU A 181 -25.10 20.73 -7.97
C LEU A 181 -26.16 19.76 -8.52
N ALA A 182 -25.73 18.65 -9.11
CA ALA A 182 -26.61 17.59 -9.61
C ALA A 182 -27.26 16.76 -8.48
N GLU A 183 -26.51 16.53 -7.40
CA GLU A 183 -26.97 15.77 -6.24
C GLU A 183 -27.85 16.60 -5.28
N ASP A 184 -27.76 17.94 -5.32
CA ASP A 184 -28.54 18.82 -4.46
C ASP A 184 -30.03 18.81 -4.85
N GLN A 185 -30.92 18.49 -3.92
CA GLN A 185 -32.38 18.45 -4.15
C GLN A 185 -33.10 19.74 -3.71
N VAL A 186 -32.41 20.64 -3.00
CA VAL A 186 -33.00 21.81 -2.33
C VAL A 186 -33.03 23.03 -3.26
N LEU A 187 -32.04 23.15 -4.15
CA LEU A 187 -31.91 24.30 -5.04
C LEU A 187 -33.01 24.32 -6.14
N PRO A 188 -33.65 25.48 -6.39
CA PRO A 188 -34.59 25.66 -7.50
C PRO A 188 -33.95 25.33 -8.85
N THR A 189 -34.71 24.69 -9.74
CA THR A 189 -34.22 24.20 -11.04
C THR A 189 -33.64 25.32 -11.90
N GLU A 190 -34.24 26.51 -11.88
CA GLU A 190 -33.75 27.69 -12.63
C GLU A 190 -32.37 28.16 -12.13
N LEU A 191 -32.13 28.13 -10.81
CA LEU A 191 -30.84 28.46 -10.20
C LEU A 191 -29.78 27.39 -10.49
N LYS A 192 -30.16 26.11 -10.59
CA LYS A 192 -29.22 25.05 -10.98
C LYS A 192 -28.74 25.22 -12.42
N VAL A 193 -29.62 25.63 -13.33
CA VAL A 193 -29.24 25.86 -14.74
C VAL A 193 -28.28 27.04 -14.85
N SER A 194 -28.54 28.13 -14.13
CA SER A 194 -27.63 29.29 -14.13
C SER A 194 -26.30 28.97 -13.47
N LEU A 195 -26.29 28.28 -12.32
CA LEU A 195 -25.06 27.87 -11.64
C LEU A 195 -24.23 26.91 -12.49
N LYS A 196 -24.85 25.96 -13.20
CA LYS A 196 -24.14 25.03 -14.09
C LYS A 196 -23.46 25.78 -15.24
N LEU A 197 -24.13 26.79 -15.82
CA LEU A 197 -23.53 27.66 -16.83
C LEU A 197 -22.32 28.42 -16.28
N THR A 198 -22.44 29.02 -15.09
CA THR A 198 -21.34 29.75 -14.44
C THR A 198 -20.17 28.83 -14.08
N ILE A 199 -20.44 27.62 -13.57
CA ILE A 199 -19.42 26.63 -13.26
C ILE A 199 -18.68 26.20 -14.53
N GLY A 200 -19.40 25.97 -15.63
CA GLY A 200 -18.79 25.65 -16.93
C GLY A 200 -17.89 26.78 -17.46
N GLN A 201 -18.26 28.04 -17.22
CA GLN A 201 -17.48 29.22 -17.63
C GLN A 201 -16.13 29.34 -16.91
N LEU A 202 -15.98 28.79 -15.70
CA LEU A 202 -14.71 28.81 -14.96
C LEU A 202 -13.57 28.12 -15.73
N THR A 203 -13.89 27.10 -16.54
CA THR A 203 -12.91 26.39 -17.38
C THR A 203 -12.67 27.02 -18.76
N GLN A 204 -13.44 28.05 -19.13
CA GLN A 204 -13.34 28.69 -20.45
C GLN A 204 -12.29 29.81 -20.47
N HIS A 205 -11.84 30.27 -19.31
CA HIS A 205 -10.90 31.38 -19.17
C HIS A 205 -9.55 30.89 -18.64
N ALA A 206 -8.53 30.84 -19.52
CA ALA A 206 -7.19 30.37 -19.18
C ALA A 206 -6.57 31.09 -17.97
N TRP A 207 -6.74 32.42 -17.88
CA TRP A 207 -6.27 33.21 -16.73
C TRP A 207 -6.90 32.76 -15.40
N LEU A 208 -8.18 32.39 -15.43
CA LEU A 208 -8.94 32.02 -14.24
C LEU A 208 -8.58 30.60 -13.80
N GLU A 209 -8.35 29.70 -14.77
CA GLU A 209 -7.77 28.38 -14.54
C GLU A 209 -6.39 28.49 -13.86
N ASP A 210 -5.50 29.35 -14.37
CA ASP A 210 -4.16 29.54 -13.81
C ASP A 210 -4.20 30.08 -12.38
N GLN A 211 -5.04 31.09 -12.09
CA GLN A 211 -5.15 31.66 -10.75
C GLN A 211 -5.79 30.70 -9.73
N ILE A 212 -6.78 29.92 -10.15
CA ILE A 212 -7.38 28.87 -9.30
C ILE A 212 -6.34 27.79 -9.01
N ASN A 213 -5.57 27.37 -10.01
CA ASN A 213 -4.52 26.37 -9.84
C ASN A 213 -3.43 26.89 -8.89
N GLU A 214 -2.96 28.13 -9.07
CA GLU A 214 -1.94 28.76 -8.23
C GLU A 214 -2.41 28.93 -6.77
N PHE A 215 -3.69 29.30 -6.56
CA PHE A 215 -4.29 29.34 -5.23
C PHE A 215 -4.35 27.95 -4.58
N LEU A 216 -4.80 26.94 -5.33
CA LEU A 216 -4.91 25.56 -4.83
C LEU A 216 -3.53 24.98 -4.51
N GLU A 217 -2.52 25.29 -5.32
CA GLU A 217 -1.12 24.93 -5.08
C GLU A 217 -0.58 25.61 -3.82
N THR A 218 -0.79 26.93 -3.68
CA THR A 218 -0.36 27.70 -2.50
C THR A 218 -1.06 27.20 -1.22
N ALA A 219 -2.34 26.85 -1.29
CA ALA A 219 -3.10 26.29 -0.17
C ALA A 219 -2.57 24.94 0.30
N LEU A 220 -2.04 24.12 -0.61
CA LEU A 220 -1.49 22.79 -0.31
C LEU A 220 -0.06 22.85 0.20
N GLU A 221 0.76 23.75 -0.35
CA GLU A 221 2.20 23.79 -0.06
C GLU A 221 2.55 24.72 1.10
N VAL A 222 1.95 25.91 1.17
CA VAL A 222 2.26 26.93 2.18
C VAL A 222 0.98 27.72 2.54
N PRO A 223 0.06 27.13 3.31
CA PRO A 223 -1.21 27.78 3.66
C PRO A 223 -1.03 29.10 4.44
N GLU A 224 0.13 29.28 5.10
CA GLU A 224 0.50 30.52 5.79
C GLU A 224 0.59 31.74 4.86
N LYS A 225 0.90 31.54 3.57
CA LYS A 225 0.94 32.62 2.57
C LYS A 225 -0.44 33.12 2.13
N LEU A 226 -1.51 32.40 2.46
CA LEU A 226 -2.88 32.80 2.15
C LEU A 226 -3.51 33.69 3.24
N GLN A 227 -2.75 34.03 4.28
CA GLN A 227 -3.22 35.00 5.27
C GLN A 227 -3.37 36.37 4.60
N PRO A 228 -4.54 37.04 4.75
CA PRO A 228 -4.69 38.40 4.25
C PRO A 228 -3.66 39.31 4.93
N PRO A 229 -3.05 40.26 4.21
CA PRO A 229 -2.15 41.24 4.85
C PRO A 229 -2.94 41.99 5.94
N GLU A 230 -2.35 42.10 7.13
CA GLU A 230 -2.85 42.97 8.19
C GLU A 230 -2.88 44.45 7.78
#